data_AF-A0A8T2N0Y4-F1
#
_entry.id   AF-A0A8T2N0Y4-F1
#
_cell.length_a   1.000
_cell.length_b   1.000
_cell.length_c   1.000
_cell.angle_alpha   90.00
_cell.angle_beta   90.00
_cell.angle_gamma   90.00
#
_symmetry.space_group_name_H-M   'P 1'
#
loop_
_entity.id
_entity.type
_entity.pdbx_description
1 polymer ?
#
loop_
_entity_poly.entity_id
_entity_poly.type
_entity_poly.pdbx_seq_one_letter_code
_entity_poly.pdbx_strand_id
1 'polypeptide(L)'
;MKWAIAAVFLLAVCFAGLNAQCPDPSLLKDANGTKLCARLFETSHYYNEQSCGGRTLDAYPGDDSPTLPFVWNNRVSALVVARQCSLTVWSRGKKKGKRKTFSAGIQYRLKDVNQGLFGDWDNDISGYFCEWRRSHASPVPSPAMAAWSFHTTATPFSTLHATEQHTFDKSSSLPCSPT
;
A
#
# COMPACT_ATOMS: atom_id res chain seq x y z
N MET A 1 -13.02 -9.45 52.32
CA MET A 1 -12.41 -8.17 51.88
C MET A 1 -11.33 -8.34 50.81
N LYS A 2 -10.35 -9.26 50.94
CA LYS A 2 -9.31 -9.49 49.91
C LYS A 2 -9.83 -9.93 48.53
N TRP A 3 -10.89 -10.72 48.49
CA TRP A 3 -11.50 -11.24 47.24
C TRP A 3 -12.26 -10.18 46.43
N ALA A 4 -12.79 -9.14 47.10
CA ALA A 4 -13.51 -8.06 46.44
C ALA A 4 -12.56 -7.13 45.67
N ILE A 5 -11.35 -6.92 46.19
CA ILE A 5 -10.32 -6.09 45.54
C ILE A 5 -9.80 -6.78 44.28
N ALA A 6 -9.64 -8.11 44.32
CA ALA A 6 -9.24 -8.89 43.15
C ALA A 6 -10.29 -8.86 42.02
N ALA A 7 -11.58 -8.91 42.37
CA ALA A 7 -12.67 -8.81 41.39
C ALA A 7 -12.74 -7.43 40.71
N VAL A 8 -12.51 -6.34 41.46
CA VAL A 8 -12.48 -4.97 40.92
C VAL A 8 -11.29 -4.76 39.98
N PHE A 9 -10.11 -5.33 40.30
CA PHE A 9 -8.94 -5.27 39.42
C PHE A 9 -9.14 -6.06 38.12
N LEU A 10 -9.76 -7.25 38.18
CA LEU A 10 -10.06 -8.05 36.98
C LEU A 10 -11.07 -7.37 36.05
N LEU A 11 -12.08 -6.69 36.61
CA LEU A 11 -13.03 -5.90 35.82
C LEU A 11 -12.35 -4.69 35.15
N ALA A 12 -11.47 -3.96 35.83
CA ALA A 12 -10.77 -2.80 35.26
C ALA A 12 -9.84 -3.17 34.08
N VAL A 13 -9.17 -4.32 34.14
CA VAL A 13 -8.29 -4.79 33.06
C VAL A 13 -9.07 -5.22 31.81
N CYS A 14 -10.30 -5.73 31.96
CA CYS A 14 -11.15 -6.05 30.81
C CYS A 14 -11.67 -4.82 30.06
N PHE A 15 -11.88 -3.68 30.73
CA PHE A 15 -12.37 -2.45 30.07
C PHE A 15 -11.27 -1.62 29.38
N ALA A 16 -9.99 -1.84 29.69
CA ALA A 16 -8.88 -1.15 29.03
C ALA A 16 -8.70 -1.56 27.55
N GLY A 17 -9.34 -2.66 27.11
CA GLY A 17 -9.23 -3.18 25.75
C GLY A 17 -10.24 -2.64 24.73
N LEU A 18 -11.15 -1.73 25.11
CA LEU A 18 -12.20 -1.21 24.23
C LEU A 18 -12.06 0.26 23.81
N ASN A 19 -10.91 0.88 24.08
CA ASN A 19 -10.57 2.18 23.49
C ASN A 19 -9.69 1.91 22.27
N ALA A 20 -10.16 2.27 21.07
CA ALA A 20 -9.49 1.95 19.81
C ALA A 20 -8.18 2.76 19.66
N GLN A 21 -7.11 2.30 20.32
CA GLN A 21 -5.77 2.79 20.08
C GLN A 21 -5.28 2.20 18.75
N CYS A 22 -5.08 3.05 17.74
CA CYS A 22 -4.49 2.64 16.46
C CYS A 22 -3.19 1.85 16.69
N PRO A 23 -2.97 0.74 15.97
CA PRO A 23 -1.76 -0.05 16.12
C PRO A 23 -0.52 0.75 15.72
N ASP A 24 0.59 0.49 16.41
CA ASP A 24 1.84 1.17 16.10
C ASP A 24 2.36 0.77 14.68
N PRO A 25 2.74 1.74 13.82
CA PRO A 25 3.21 1.48 12.45
C PRO A 25 4.47 0.60 12.36
N SER A 26 5.28 0.51 13.41
CA SER A 26 6.49 -0.34 13.41
C SER A 26 6.20 -1.78 13.81
N LEU A 27 5.05 -2.03 14.46
CA LEU A 27 4.62 -3.34 14.95
C LEU A 27 3.42 -3.91 14.18
N LEU A 28 3.08 -3.33 13.02
CA LEU A 28 1.91 -3.71 12.24
C LEU A 28 2.07 -5.14 11.66
N LYS A 29 1.31 -6.07 12.21
CA LYS A 29 1.30 -7.49 11.84
C LYS A 29 -0.13 -8.03 11.76
N ASP A 30 -0.31 -9.09 10.98
CA ASP A 30 -1.55 -9.88 10.96
C ASP A 30 -1.63 -10.82 12.19
N ALA A 31 -2.71 -11.59 12.28
CA ALA A 31 -2.91 -12.57 13.36
C ALA A 31 -1.86 -13.69 13.37
N ASN A 32 -1.19 -13.94 12.25
CA ASN A 32 -0.16 -14.97 12.10
C ASN A 32 1.26 -14.42 12.37
N GLY A 33 1.40 -13.12 12.63
CA GLY A 33 2.68 -12.45 12.83
C GLY A 33 3.39 -12.00 11.53
N THR A 34 2.74 -12.15 10.38
CA THR A 34 3.20 -11.64 9.07
C THR A 34 3.20 -10.12 9.07
N LYS A 35 4.26 -9.51 8.52
CA LYS A 35 4.36 -8.05 8.41
C LYS A 35 3.35 -7.51 7.41
N LEU A 36 2.60 -6.50 7.82
CA LEU A 36 1.67 -5.79 6.96
C LEU A 36 2.31 -4.51 6.42
N CYS A 37 1.87 -4.11 5.23
CA CYS A 37 2.29 -2.87 4.61
C CYS A 37 1.37 -1.71 5.02
N ALA A 38 0.06 -1.97 5.06
CA ALA A 38 -0.91 -1.06 5.65
C ALA A 38 -2.09 -1.84 6.23
N ARG A 39 -2.81 -1.21 7.15
CA ARG A 39 -4.10 -1.66 7.65
C ARG A 39 -5.10 -0.52 7.50
N LEU A 40 -6.21 -0.79 6.83
CA LEU A 40 -7.28 0.15 6.58
C LEU A 40 -8.44 -0.18 7.54
N PHE A 41 -9.09 0.85 8.08
CA PHE A 41 -10.12 0.73 9.09
C PHE A 41 -11.42 1.36 8.61
N GLU A 42 -12.53 0.70 8.92
CA GLU A 42 -13.87 1.17 8.57
C GLU A 42 -14.31 2.37 9.40
N THR A 43 -13.82 2.51 10.63
CA THR A 43 -14.31 3.55 11.55
C THR A 43 -13.19 4.51 11.96
N SER A 44 -13.47 5.81 11.79
CA SER A 44 -12.71 6.91 12.40
C SER A 44 -13.61 7.69 13.35
N HIS A 45 -13.01 8.34 14.34
CA HIS A 45 -13.73 9.18 15.29
C HIS A 45 -13.15 10.60 15.33
N TYR A 46 -13.87 11.53 15.96
CA TYR A 46 -13.36 12.90 16.15
C TYR A 46 -12.13 12.92 17.08
N TYR A 47 -12.17 12.10 18.13
CA TYR A 47 -11.03 11.89 19.01
C TYR A 47 -10.10 10.82 18.43
N ASN A 48 -8.85 11.18 18.15
CA ASN A 48 -7.87 10.30 17.50
C ASN A 48 -7.64 8.97 18.25
N GLU A 49 -7.77 8.99 19.58
CA GLU A 49 -7.63 7.81 20.46
C GLU A 49 -8.80 6.81 20.34
N GLN A 50 -9.86 7.17 19.62
CA GLN A 50 -11.03 6.34 19.35
C GLN A 50 -11.14 5.97 17.86
N SER A 51 -10.17 6.36 17.03
CA SER A 51 -10.09 5.98 15.62
C SER A 51 -9.51 4.57 15.44
N CYS A 52 -9.45 4.08 14.20
CA CYS A 52 -8.95 2.73 13.90
C CYS A 52 -9.80 1.62 14.55
N GLY A 53 -11.11 1.83 14.59
CA GLY A 53 -12.08 0.84 15.05
C GLY A 53 -12.77 0.10 13.90
N GLY A 54 -13.72 -0.75 14.27
CA GLY A 54 -14.56 -1.47 13.33
C GLY A 54 -13.82 -2.60 12.61
N ARG A 55 -14.23 -2.88 11.37
CA ARG A 55 -13.58 -3.90 10.54
C ARG A 55 -12.24 -3.39 10.03
N THR A 56 -11.34 -4.33 9.74
CA THR A 56 -10.01 -4.05 9.22
C THR A 56 -9.75 -4.76 7.90
N LEU A 57 -9.08 -4.06 6.98
CA LEU A 57 -8.57 -4.62 5.73
C LEU A 57 -7.05 -4.53 5.76
N ASP A 58 -6.41 -5.69 5.66
CA ASP A 58 -4.95 -5.81 5.73
C ASP A 58 -4.38 -5.83 4.31
N ALA A 59 -3.44 -4.93 4.04
CA ALA A 59 -2.71 -4.84 2.80
C ALA A 59 -1.27 -5.33 3.01
N TYR A 60 -0.86 -6.33 2.22
CA TYR A 60 0.46 -6.91 2.30
C TYR A 60 1.50 -6.09 1.50
N PRO A 61 2.81 -6.25 1.77
CA PRO A 61 3.83 -5.62 0.94
C PRO A 61 3.74 -6.07 -0.52
N GLY A 62 3.64 -5.12 -1.46
CA GLY A 62 3.47 -5.38 -2.89
C GLY A 62 2.03 -5.69 -3.31
N ASP A 63 1.08 -5.65 -2.38
CA ASP A 63 -0.32 -5.94 -2.65
C ASP A 63 -0.96 -4.86 -3.52
N ASP A 64 -1.66 -5.29 -4.57
CA ASP A 64 -2.25 -4.44 -5.59
C ASP A 64 -3.71 -4.83 -5.82
N SER A 65 -4.61 -4.03 -5.26
CA SER A 65 -6.05 -4.21 -5.41
C SER A 65 -6.62 -3.07 -6.25
N PRO A 66 -6.66 -3.21 -7.59
CA PRO A 66 -7.14 -2.16 -8.48
C PRO A 66 -8.61 -1.81 -8.25
N THR A 67 -9.41 -2.76 -7.76
CA THR A 67 -10.81 -2.56 -7.37
C THR A 67 -11.04 -3.29 -6.05
N LEU A 68 -11.47 -2.58 -5.02
CA LEU A 68 -11.83 -3.16 -3.74
C LEU A 68 -13.06 -4.07 -3.86
N PRO A 69 -13.14 -5.15 -3.05
CA PRO A 69 -14.37 -5.91 -2.91
C PRO A 69 -15.54 -4.99 -2.53
N PHE A 70 -16.75 -5.31 -2.98
CA PHE A 70 -17.96 -4.50 -2.73
C PHE A 70 -18.17 -4.17 -1.25
N VAL A 71 -17.79 -5.09 -0.37
CA VAL A 71 -17.89 -4.92 1.09
C VAL A 71 -16.99 -3.81 1.62
N TRP A 72 -15.89 -3.48 0.95
CA TRP A 72 -14.88 -2.51 1.37
C TRP A 72 -14.85 -1.23 0.53
N ASN A 73 -15.41 -1.28 -0.67
CA ASN A 73 -15.47 -0.13 -1.56
C ASN A 73 -16.17 1.04 -0.85
N ASN A 74 -15.52 2.20 -0.79
CA ASN A 74 -16.06 3.42 -0.19
C ASN A 74 -16.41 3.27 1.31
N ARG A 75 -15.60 2.53 2.07
CA ARG A 75 -15.81 2.33 3.52
C ARG A 75 -14.64 2.72 4.42
N VAL A 76 -13.47 2.95 3.85
CA VAL A 76 -12.29 3.22 4.66
C VAL A 76 -12.35 4.65 5.19
N SER A 77 -12.20 4.79 6.50
CA SER A 77 -12.24 6.09 7.21
C SER A 77 -10.96 6.40 7.98
N ALA A 78 -10.13 5.40 8.29
CA ALA A 78 -8.81 5.58 8.88
C ALA A 78 -7.83 4.55 8.30
N LEU A 79 -6.53 4.83 8.38
CA LEU A 79 -5.50 3.89 7.92
C LEU A 79 -4.20 4.03 8.71
N VAL A 80 -3.46 2.94 8.77
CA VAL A 80 -2.10 2.87 9.32
C VAL A 80 -1.19 2.29 8.26
N VAL A 81 -0.12 3.00 7.92
CA VAL A 81 0.90 2.55 6.96
C VAL A 81 2.17 2.20 7.73
N ALA A 82 2.67 0.99 7.53
CA ALA A 82 3.84 0.51 8.22
C ALA A 82 5.10 1.32 7.89
N ARG A 83 6.09 1.27 8.78
CA ARG A 83 7.40 1.86 8.53
C ARG A 83 8.00 1.25 7.26
N GLN A 84 8.54 2.10 6.38
CA GLN A 84 9.12 1.73 5.08
C GLN A 84 8.11 1.25 4.02
N CYS A 85 6.83 1.53 4.22
CA CYS A 85 5.81 1.34 3.20
C CYS A 85 5.25 2.69 2.71
N SER A 86 4.68 2.65 1.51
CA SER A 86 3.80 3.70 0.99
C SER A 86 2.53 3.08 0.44
N LEU A 87 1.38 3.64 0.82
CA LEU A 87 0.08 3.19 0.34
C LEU A 87 -0.46 4.22 -0.64
N THR A 88 -0.61 3.84 -1.90
CA THR A 88 -1.31 4.64 -2.89
C THR A 88 -2.76 4.18 -2.98
N VAL A 89 -3.70 5.12 -2.95
CA VAL A 89 -5.13 4.86 -3.05
C VAL A 89 -5.75 5.64 -4.20
N TRP A 90 -6.86 5.11 -4.71
CA TRP A 90 -7.64 5.71 -5.79
C TRP A 90 -9.11 5.85 -5.41
N SER A 91 -9.72 6.95 -5.83
CA SER A 91 -11.14 7.20 -5.56
C SER A 91 -12.10 6.37 -6.41
N ARG A 92 -11.62 5.79 -7.51
CA ARG A 92 -12.42 4.92 -8.37
C ARG A 92 -11.67 3.64 -8.65
N GLY A 93 -12.42 2.56 -8.78
CA GLY A 93 -11.89 1.25 -9.15
C GLY A 93 -11.14 1.28 -10.48
N LYS A 94 -10.35 0.23 -10.72
CA LYS A 94 -9.41 0.12 -11.83
C LYS A 94 -8.34 1.23 -11.83
N LYS A 95 -7.94 1.70 -10.64
CA LYS A 95 -6.93 2.77 -10.43
C LYS A 95 -7.26 4.08 -11.14
N LYS A 96 -8.52 4.50 -11.13
CA LYS A 96 -9.00 5.72 -11.79
C LYS A 96 -9.34 6.82 -10.78
N GLY A 97 -9.68 8.00 -11.30
CA GLY A 97 -10.13 9.12 -10.49
C GLY A 97 -8.97 9.82 -9.80
N LYS A 98 -9.21 10.31 -8.58
CA LYS A 98 -8.22 11.00 -7.78
C LYS A 98 -7.28 9.98 -7.15
N ARG A 99 -6.03 10.38 -6.92
CA ARG A 99 -4.97 9.54 -6.36
C ARG A 99 -4.30 10.23 -5.19
N LYS A 100 -4.03 9.49 -4.12
CA LYS A 100 -3.24 9.98 -2.98
C LYS A 100 -2.27 8.88 -2.53
N THR A 101 -1.06 9.29 -2.17
CA THR A 101 -0.08 8.40 -1.55
C THR A 101 0.10 8.81 -0.09
N PHE A 102 -0.10 7.85 0.80
CA PHE A 102 0.17 7.94 2.23
C PHE A 102 1.54 7.36 2.53
N SER A 103 2.35 8.12 3.26
CA SER A 103 3.63 7.64 3.79
C SER A 103 3.42 6.89 5.11
N ALA A 104 4.46 6.19 5.56
CA ALA A 104 4.48 5.54 6.87
C ALA A 104 3.97 6.46 7.99
N GLY A 105 3.03 5.95 8.79
CA GLY A 105 2.38 6.71 9.85
C GLY A 105 0.92 6.29 10.05
N ILE A 106 0.24 7.04 10.92
CA ILE A 106 -1.18 6.84 11.24
C ILE A 106 -1.96 8.01 10.64
N GLN A 107 -2.98 7.70 9.86
CA GLN A 107 -3.99 8.66 9.43
C GLN A 107 -5.27 8.35 10.19
N TYR A 108 -5.46 9.06 11.31
CA TYR A 108 -6.58 8.84 12.22
C TYR A 108 -7.95 9.10 11.58
N ARG A 109 -8.01 10.06 10.65
CA ARG A 109 -9.23 10.53 10.01
C ARG A 109 -8.94 10.85 8.55
N LEU A 110 -9.57 10.12 7.64
CA LEU A 110 -9.50 10.44 6.21
C LEU A 110 -10.35 11.65 5.84
N LYS A 111 -11.31 11.98 6.69
CA LYS A 111 -12.14 13.19 6.60
C LYS A 111 -11.32 14.49 6.63
N ASP A 112 -10.16 14.47 7.28
CA ASP A 112 -9.27 15.63 7.35
C ASP A 112 -8.29 15.66 6.15
N VAL A 113 -8.33 14.65 5.28
CA VAL A 113 -7.48 14.55 4.09
C VAL A 113 -8.30 14.96 2.88
N ASN A 114 -8.07 16.18 2.39
CA ASN A 114 -8.80 16.69 1.24
C ASN A 114 -8.37 16.02 -0.07
N GLN A 115 -9.31 15.93 -1.00
CA GLN A 115 -9.12 15.45 -2.35
C GLN A 115 -8.95 16.58 -3.39
N GLY A 116 -8.47 17.75 -2.96
CA GLY A 116 -8.45 18.97 -3.76
C GLY A 116 -9.45 19.98 -3.22
N LEU A 117 -10.16 20.69 -4.12
CA LEU A 117 -11.07 21.78 -3.73
C LEU A 117 -12.38 21.29 -3.09
N PHE A 118 -12.86 20.11 -3.47
CA PHE A 118 -14.08 19.52 -2.95
C PHE A 118 -13.86 18.04 -2.58
N GLY A 119 -14.43 17.66 -1.43
CA GLY A 119 -14.41 16.30 -0.91
C GLY A 119 -13.12 15.95 -0.17
N ASP A 120 -13.23 14.88 0.61
CA ASP A 120 -12.17 14.29 1.40
C ASP A 120 -12.06 12.78 1.09
N TRP A 121 -11.10 12.11 1.71
CA TRP A 121 -10.84 10.69 1.45
C TRP A 121 -11.69 9.74 2.30
N ASP A 122 -12.53 10.26 3.20
CA ASP A 122 -13.42 9.45 4.02
C ASP A 122 -14.43 8.72 3.14
N ASN A 123 -14.49 7.40 3.27
CA ASN A 123 -15.45 6.58 2.52
C ASN A 123 -15.35 6.75 1.00
N ASP A 124 -14.20 7.12 0.44
CA ASP A 124 -14.04 7.33 -1.01
C ASP A 124 -12.97 6.43 -1.64
N ILE A 125 -12.30 5.58 -0.86
CA ILE A 125 -11.29 4.67 -1.39
C ILE A 125 -11.97 3.48 -2.10
N SER A 126 -11.63 3.30 -3.38
CA SER A 126 -12.14 2.21 -4.24
C SER A 126 -11.05 1.26 -4.75
N GLY A 127 -9.77 1.59 -4.53
CA GLY A 127 -8.63 0.75 -4.92
C GLY A 127 -7.36 1.21 -4.21
N TYR A 128 -6.40 0.30 -4.06
CA TYR A 128 -5.13 0.60 -3.41
C TYR A 128 -3.97 -0.22 -3.97
N PHE A 129 -2.75 0.27 -3.71
CA PHE A 129 -1.50 -0.38 -4.01
C PHE A 129 -0.54 -0.08 -2.86
N CYS A 130 0.05 -1.11 -2.27
CA CYS A 130 0.97 -0.97 -1.15
C CYS A 130 2.39 -1.32 -1.57
N GLU A 131 3.25 -0.32 -1.60
CA GLU A 131 4.64 -0.43 -2.06
C GLU A 131 5.60 -0.52 -0.88
N TRP A 132 6.57 -1.44 -0.97
CA TRP A 132 7.66 -1.58 -0.02
C TRP A 132 8.89 -0.79 -0.47
N ARG A 133 9.42 0.09 0.39
CA ARG A 133 10.51 1.02 0.03
C ARG A 133 11.90 0.38 -0.12
N ARG A 134 12.12 -0.91 0.16
CA ARG A 134 13.47 -1.53 0.04
C ARG A 134 13.76 -2.35 -1.20
N SER A 135 12.88 -2.50 -2.21
CA SER A 135 13.26 -3.42 -3.31
C SER A 135 12.79 -3.15 -4.73
N HIS A 136 11.78 -2.33 -5.02
CA HIS A 136 11.42 -2.11 -6.43
C HIS A 136 10.86 -0.70 -6.61
N ALA A 137 11.70 0.25 -7.02
CA ALA A 137 11.22 1.39 -7.78
C ALA A 137 10.61 0.84 -9.06
N SER A 138 9.32 0.50 -9.05
CA SER A 138 8.61 0.20 -10.28
C SER A 138 8.37 1.55 -10.95
N PRO A 139 8.82 1.77 -12.20
CA PRO A 139 8.58 3.01 -12.90
C PRO A 139 7.07 3.07 -13.17
N VAL A 140 6.32 3.87 -12.43
CA VAL A 140 5.00 4.29 -12.89
C VAL A 140 5.27 5.33 -13.98
N PRO A 141 5.06 5.06 -15.28
CA PRO A 141 5.13 6.12 -16.27
C PRO A 141 4.02 7.12 -15.94
N SER A 142 4.43 8.32 -15.55
CA SER A 142 3.54 9.47 -15.47
C SER A 142 3.10 9.79 -16.90
N PRO A 143 1.81 9.69 -17.27
CA PRO A 143 1.37 9.98 -18.62
C PRO A 143 1.11 11.49 -18.73
N ALA A 144 2.17 12.29 -18.85
CA ALA A 144 2.05 13.68 -19.28
C ALA A 144 3.43 14.25 -19.57
N MET A 145 3.92 14.02 -20.78
CA MET A 145 4.44 15.05 -21.69
C MET A 145 4.86 14.34 -22.97
N ALA A 146 3.87 14.10 -23.84
CA ALA A 146 4.14 13.84 -25.24
C ALA A 146 4.77 15.11 -25.81
N ALA A 147 6.10 15.13 -25.83
CA ALA A 147 6.87 16.16 -26.50
C ALA A 147 6.55 16.10 -28.00
N TRP A 148 6.12 17.25 -28.51
CA TRP A 148 5.82 17.48 -29.90
C TRP A 148 7.08 17.36 -30.77
N SER A 149 6.87 16.76 -31.95
CA SER A 149 7.43 17.13 -33.25
C SER A 149 8.93 17.37 -33.38
N PHE A 150 9.59 16.52 -34.18
CA PHE A 150 10.39 17.01 -35.31
C PHE A 150 10.25 16.07 -36.51
N HIS A 151 9.73 16.63 -37.61
CA HIS A 151 9.87 16.08 -38.95
C HIS A 151 11.33 16.27 -39.40
N THR A 152 11.94 15.26 -40.01
CA THR A 152 12.89 15.45 -41.13
C THR A 152 13.10 14.14 -41.90
N THR A 153 12.40 14.07 -43.02
CA THR A 153 12.77 13.60 -44.37
C THR A 153 14.03 12.73 -44.62
N ALA A 154 13.82 11.68 -45.43
CA ALA A 154 14.70 11.10 -46.47
C ALA A 154 16.01 10.38 -46.02
N THR A 155 16.45 9.22 -46.53
CA THR A 155 16.22 8.45 -47.77
C THR A 155 16.84 7.03 -47.61
N PRO A 156 16.54 6.06 -48.49
CA PRO A 156 17.04 4.68 -48.43
C PRO A 156 18.35 4.50 -49.23
N PHE A 157 19.25 3.65 -48.76
CA PHE A 157 20.30 3.07 -49.60
C PHE A 157 20.41 1.57 -49.35
N SER A 158 20.28 0.84 -50.44
CA SER A 158 20.30 -0.61 -50.54
C SER A 158 21.71 -1.20 -50.38
N THR A 159 21.69 -2.52 -50.25
CA THR A 159 22.62 -3.52 -50.83
C THR A 159 23.80 -4.02 -49.98
N LEU A 160 23.60 -5.29 -49.54
CA LEU A 160 24.40 -6.48 -49.83
C LEU A 160 25.69 -6.82 -49.04
N HIS A 161 25.83 -8.14 -48.89
CA HIS A 161 27.00 -8.99 -48.63
C HIS A 161 27.34 -9.43 -47.19
N ALA A 162 26.92 -10.67 -46.92
CA ALA A 162 27.76 -11.85 -46.68
C ALA A 162 28.60 -11.97 -45.37
N THR A 163 28.23 -13.02 -44.63
CA THR A 163 29.10 -14.07 -44.07
C THR A 163 30.20 -13.68 -43.09
N GLU A 164 30.06 -14.09 -41.82
CA GLU A 164 31.01 -15.03 -41.22
C GLU A 164 30.46 -15.67 -39.93
N GLN A 165 30.52 -17.00 -39.90
CA GLN A 165 30.28 -17.84 -38.75
C GLN A 165 31.50 -17.76 -37.83
N HIS A 166 31.28 -17.63 -36.52
CA HIS A 166 32.25 -18.12 -35.55
C HIS A 166 31.52 -18.80 -34.40
N THR A 167 31.50 -20.12 -34.51
CA THR A 167 31.33 -21.09 -33.43
C THR A 167 32.34 -20.82 -32.32
N PHE A 168 31.86 -20.74 -31.07
CA PHE A 168 32.68 -21.04 -29.91
C PHE A 168 31.83 -21.74 -28.85
N ASP A 169 31.94 -23.07 -28.85
CA ASP A 169 31.62 -23.95 -27.75
C ASP A 169 32.54 -23.65 -26.56
N LYS A 170 31.98 -23.50 -25.34
CA LYS A 170 32.55 -24.19 -24.18
C LYS A 170 31.57 -24.36 -23.01
N SER A 171 31.01 -25.56 -23.00
CA SER A 171 30.66 -26.46 -21.89
C SER A 171 31.13 -26.13 -20.46
N SER A 172 30.23 -26.48 -19.50
CA SER A 172 30.47 -27.01 -18.13
C SER A 172 30.97 -26.03 -17.07
N SER A 173 30.55 -26.01 -15.80
CA SER A 173 29.79 -26.97 -14.96
C SER A 173 29.41 -26.31 -13.61
N LEU A 174 28.48 -26.98 -12.93
CA LEU A 174 27.69 -26.74 -11.71
C LEU A 174 28.47 -26.49 -10.36
N PRO A 175 27.75 -26.18 -9.24
CA PRO A 175 28.25 -25.44 -8.09
C PRO A 175 28.67 -26.32 -6.90
N CYS A 176 29.47 -25.75 -5.99
CA CYS A 176 29.71 -26.31 -4.66
C CYS A 176 29.01 -25.46 -3.59
N SER A 177 28.19 -26.14 -2.78
CA SER A 177 27.58 -25.66 -1.53
C SER A 177 28.38 -26.18 -0.31
N PRO A 178 28.12 -25.67 0.91
CA PRO A 178 29.11 -25.55 1.98
C PRO A 178 29.06 -26.66 3.05
N THR A 179 30.16 -26.74 3.81
CA THR A 179 30.30 -27.37 5.14
C THR A 179 29.52 -26.65 6.23
#